data_AF-G1X9A7-F1
#
_entry.id   AF-G1X9A7-F1
#
_cell.length_a   1.000
_cell.length_b   1.000
_cell.length_c   1.000
_cell.angle_alpha   90.00
_cell.angle_beta   90.00
_cell.angle_gamma   90.00
#
_symmetry.space_group_name_H-M   'P 1'
#
loop_
_entity.id
_entity.type
_entity.pdbx_description
1 polymer ?
#
loop_
_entity_poly.entity_id
_entity_poly.type
_entity_poly.pdbx_seq_one_letter_code
_entity_poly.pdbx_strand_id
1 'polypeptide(L)'
;MRPLRFSGCVGLWVYLQAALVLQFSHVPVVTAVEVEIPLRPDLKDYFKLNFKAFLAIGHQIDKLKIIRDQNCPTGDPSDLAYPKIIANDHFSSSLSYMVRKLRLAEDQLSQALKLMQEYYISDPTKLRELLGRYNFQDITTAEAARDQLVLYRELFAEDIPVFSRFSTWLEKVPGQTQPHVNDMTKNLLQLSWKIEGATEADFTKDHKLKVDTDARNATLERFQDVDFRADSGRAAAIAAAQWGEENLTYQFKQYAHNDFPVAAVFRKMQKWYDCWEAPLSTIVSVLANRLGPFPIWERED
;
A
#
# COMPACT_ATOMS: atom_id res chain seq x y z
N MET A 1 -48.87 -54.00 0.64
CA MET A 1 -48.21 -54.69 -0.49
C MET A 1 -46.86 -54.02 -0.74
N ARG A 2 -45.79 -54.83 -0.77
CA ARG A 2 -44.38 -54.60 -1.18
C ARG A 2 -43.69 -53.24 -0.87
N PRO A 3 -42.56 -53.25 -0.13
CA PRO A 3 -41.67 -52.11 -0.04
C PRO A 3 -40.67 -52.11 -1.21
N LEU A 4 -40.35 -50.93 -1.75
CA LEU A 4 -39.21 -50.74 -2.65
C LEU A 4 -38.02 -50.19 -1.86
N ARG A 5 -36.96 -51.00 -1.86
CA ARG A 5 -35.61 -50.65 -1.43
C ARG A 5 -35.02 -49.64 -2.41
N PHE A 6 -34.40 -48.58 -1.90
CA PHE A 6 -33.25 -47.97 -2.57
C PHE A 6 -32.08 -47.98 -1.60
N SER A 7 -31.06 -48.69 -2.03
CA SER A 7 -29.82 -49.01 -1.35
C SER A 7 -28.70 -48.48 -2.24
N GLY A 8 -27.74 -47.78 -1.65
CA GLY A 8 -26.42 -47.56 -2.26
C GLY A 8 -26.23 -46.23 -2.98
N CYS A 9 -25.73 -45.23 -2.25
CA CYS A 9 -24.73 -44.26 -2.74
C CYS A 9 -24.19 -43.42 -1.57
N VAL A 10 -23.55 -44.08 -0.59
CA VAL A 10 -22.82 -43.40 0.51
C VAL A 10 -21.33 -43.80 0.50
N GLY A 11 -20.87 -44.47 -0.55
CA GLY A 11 -19.55 -45.13 -0.58
C GLY A 11 -18.45 -44.42 -1.37
N LEU A 12 -18.67 -43.22 -1.94
CA LEU A 12 -17.66 -42.56 -2.79
C LEU A 12 -17.20 -41.17 -2.34
N TRP A 13 -17.77 -40.62 -1.25
CA TRP A 13 -17.38 -39.30 -0.75
C TRP A 13 -16.32 -39.32 0.36
N VAL A 14 -16.02 -40.49 0.94
CA VAL A 14 -15.03 -40.60 2.03
C VAL A 14 -13.61 -40.83 1.50
N TYR A 15 -13.44 -41.34 0.27
CA TYR A 15 -12.10 -41.57 -0.29
C TYR A 15 -11.45 -40.32 -0.94
N LEU A 16 -12.21 -39.28 -1.27
CA LEU A 16 -11.64 -38.03 -1.79
C LEU A 16 -11.10 -37.09 -0.71
N GLN A 17 -11.54 -37.22 0.55
CA GLN A 17 -11.00 -36.42 1.66
C GLN A 17 -9.72 -37.00 2.26
N ALA A 18 -9.45 -38.29 2.10
CA ALA A 18 -8.21 -38.91 2.60
C ALA A 18 -6.99 -38.67 1.69
N ALA A 19 -7.20 -38.38 0.39
CA ALA A 19 -6.12 -38.07 -0.54
C ALA A 19 -5.66 -36.59 -0.49
N LEU A 20 -6.45 -35.70 0.12
CA LEU A 20 -6.16 -34.27 0.25
C LEU A 20 -5.49 -33.89 1.58
N VAL A 21 -5.36 -34.83 2.51
CA VAL A 21 -4.76 -34.60 3.85
C VAL A 21 -3.32 -35.13 3.95
N LEU A 22 -2.79 -35.78 2.89
CA LEU A 22 -1.42 -36.33 2.86
C LEU A 22 -0.47 -35.65 1.86
N GLN A 23 -0.85 -34.50 1.32
CA GLN A 23 0.10 -33.54 0.77
C GLN A 23 0.33 -32.41 1.78
N PHE A 24 0.71 -32.77 3.02
CA PHE A 24 1.56 -31.88 3.79
C PHE A 24 2.91 -31.85 3.09
N SER A 25 2.95 -31.01 2.06
CA SER A 25 4.03 -30.09 1.79
C SER A 25 5.27 -30.40 2.62
N HIS A 26 6.22 -31.11 2.03
CA HIS A 26 7.61 -30.76 2.24
C HIS A 26 7.76 -29.31 1.72
N VAL A 27 7.24 -28.33 2.46
CA VAL A 27 7.77 -26.98 2.38
C VAL A 27 9.16 -27.17 2.97
N PRO A 28 10.23 -27.12 2.15
CA PRO A 28 11.55 -27.04 2.75
C PRO A 28 11.48 -25.84 3.69
N VAL A 29 11.67 -26.11 4.99
CA VAL A 29 11.99 -25.04 5.93
C VAL A 29 13.38 -24.60 5.50
N VAL A 30 13.44 -23.71 4.51
CA VAL A 30 14.65 -22.97 4.17
C VAL A 30 14.88 -22.10 5.38
N THR A 31 15.68 -22.60 6.31
CA THR A 31 16.18 -21.78 7.41
C THR A 31 17.09 -20.75 6.78
N ALA A 32 16.76 -19.46 6.93
CA ALA A 32 17.63 -18.35 6.55
C ALA A 32 19.07 -18.66 6.96
N VAL A 33 19.98 -18.71 5.99
CA VAL A 33 21.37 -19.05 6.23
C VAL A 33 22.13 -17.74 6.40
N GLU A 34 22.72 -17.54 7.59
CA GLU A 34 23.65 -16.44 7.77
C GLU A 34 25.00 -16.79 7.12
N VAL A 35 25.47 -15.94 6.21
CA VAL A 35 26.78 -16.08 5.59
C VAL A 35 27.68 -14.91 5.94
N GLU A 36 28.99 -15.15 6.05
CA GLU A 36 30.00 -14.14 6.33
C GLU A 36 30.80 -13.85 5.05
N ILE A 37 30.78 -12.60 4.58
CA ILE A 37 31.45 -12.22 3.33
C ILE A 37 32.53 -11.19 3.61
N PRO A 38 33.78 -11.41 3.16
CA PRO A 38 34.85 -10.46 3.37
C PRO A 38 34.60 -9.13 2.62
N LEU A 39 34.90 -8.01 3.27
CA LEU A 39 34.77 -6.68 2.66
C LEU A 39 35.64 -6.51 1.40
N ARG A 40 36.79 -7.18 1.35
CA ARG A 40 37.68 -7.20 0.20
C ARG A 40 38.13 -8.64 -0.10
N PRO A 41 38.16 -9.05 -1.38
CA PRO A 41 37.76 -8.28 -2.55
C PRO A 41 36.23 -8.23 -2.79
N ASP A 42 35.50 -9.20 -2.24
CA ASP A 42 34.18 -9.61 -2.72
C ASP A 42 33.10 -8.52 -2.64
N LEU A 43 32.83 -7.96 -1.46
CA LEU A 43 31.79 -6.92 -1.33
C LEU A 43 32.12 -5.65 -2.12
N LYS A 44 33.41 -5.29 -2.19
CA LYS A 44 33.84 -4.12 -2.96
C LYS A 44 33.65 -4.34 -4.46
N ASP A 45 33.93 -5.53 -4.97
CA ASP A 45 33.80 -5.83 -6.38
C ASP A 45 32.33 -6.06 -6.78
N TYR A 46 31.53 -6.70 -5.91
CA TYR A 46 30.08 -6.73 -6.02
C TYR A 46 29.48 -5.31 -6.10
N PHE A 47 29.90 -4.41 -5.21
CA PHE A 47 29.44 -3.03 -5.21
C PHE A 47 29.80 -2.30 -6.52
N LYS A 48 31.04 -2.43 -7.01
CA LYS A 48 31.46 -1.81 -8.28
C LYS A 48 30.66 -2.36 -9.46
N LEU A 49 30.47 -3.68 -9.53
CA LEU A 49 29.74 -4.33 -10.61
C LEU A 49 28.29 -3.84 -10.66
N ASN A 50 27.68 -3.63 -9.50
CA ASN A 50 26.28 -3.24 -9.36
C ASN A 50 26.05 -1.75 -9.13
N PHE A 51 27.10 -0.91 -9.23
CA PHE A 51 27.04 0.50 -8.88
C PHE A 51 25.91 1.26 -9.59
N LYS A 52 25.69 0.99 -10.89
CA LYS A 52 24.61 1.63 -11.66
C LYS A 52 23.22 1.22 -11.17
N ALA A 53 23.05 -0.03 -10.74
CA ALA A 53 21.79 -0.51 -10.17
C ALA A 53 21.52 0.16 -8.82
N PHE A 54 22.54 0.23 -7.94
CA PHE A 54 22.41 0.93 -6.66
C PHE A 54 22.14 2.43 -6.84
N LEU A 55 22.80 3.08 -7.80
CA LEU A 55 22.51 4.47 -8.14
C LEU A 55 21.05 4.67 -8.56
N ALA A 56 20.52 3.78 -9.40
CA ALA A 56 19.13 3.84 -9.84
C ALA A 56 18.15 3.61 -8.68
N ILE A 57 18.39 2.62 -7.82
CA ILE A 57 17.55 2.35 -6.65
C ILE A 57 17.63 3.52 -5.66
N GLY A 58 18.83 4.00 -5.34
CA GLY A 58 19.05 5.09 -4.40
C GLY A 58 18.36 6.39 -4.82
N HIS A 59 18.37 6.71 -6.12
CA HIS A 59 17.64 7.87 -6.66
C HIS A 59 16.13 7.75 -6.46
N GLN A 60 15.56 6.56 -6.66
CA GLN A 60 14.12 6.34 -6.48
C GLN A 60 13.72 6.31 -5.01
N ILE A 61 14.60 5.82 -4.12
CA ILE A 61 14.40 5.92 -2.67
C ILE A 61 14.34 7.38 -2.23
N ASP A 62 15.28 8.22 -2.68
CA ASP A 62 15.25 9.66 -2.39
C ASP A 62 13.94 10.30 -2.88
N LYS A 63 13.52 9.95 -4.11
CA LYS A 63 12.24 10.42 -4.66
C LYS A 63 11.06 9.99 -3.80
N LEU A 64 11.00 8.73 -3.35
CA LEU A 64 9.92 8.25 -2.49
C LEU A 64 9.86 9.04 -1.18
N LYS A 65 11.01 9.31 -0.56
CA LYS A 65 11.09 10.13 0.66
C LYS A 65 10.58 11.55 0.42
N ILE A 66 11.00 12.18 -0.68
CA ILE A 66 10.50 13.51 -1.08
C ILE A 66 8.99 13.49 -1.36
N ILE A 67 8.50 12.49 -2.09
CA ILE A 67 7.08 12.34 -2.42
C ILE A 67 6.26 12.21 -1.13
N ARG A 68 6.68 11.35 -0.20
CA ARG A 68 6.02 11.23 1.10
C ARG A 68 5.97 12.57 1.81
N ASP A 69 7.08 13.29 1.89
CA ASP A 69 7.17 14.51 2.70
C ASP A 69 6.43 15.70 2.10
N GLN A 70 6.37 15.81 0.77
CA GLN A 70 5.99 17.06 0.10
C GLN A 70 4.77 16.94 -0.81
N ASN A 71 4.56 15.77 -1.42
CA ASN A 71 3.57 15.65 -2.50
C ASN A 71 2.37 14.82 -2.06
N CYS A 72 2.62 13.58 -1.63
CA CYS A 72 1.61 12.55 -1.44
C CYS A 72 1.81 11.85 -0.08
N PRO A 73 1.72 12.60 1.05
CA PRO A 73 1.88 12.07 2.39
C PRO A 73 0.79 11.06 2.76
N THR A 74 1.08 10.15 3.68
CA THR A 74 0.08 9.22 4.22
C THR A 74 -0.93 9.91 5.15
N GLY A 75 -0.47 10.91 5.91
CA GLY A 75 -1.24 11.65 6.90
C GLY A 75 -1.26 11.01 8.29
N ASP A 76 -0.24 10.22 8.63
CA ASP A 76 -0.08 9.63 9.97
C ASP A 76 0.55 10.64 10.97
N PRO A 77 0.55 10.37 12.29
CA PRO A 77 1.16 11.26 13.25
C PRO A 77 2.69 11.45 13.07
N SER A 78 3.39 10.50 12.46
CA SER A 78 4.81 10.66 12.11
C SER A 78 5.03 11.66 10.97
N ASP A 79 4.09 11.77 10.04
CA ASP A 79 4.06 12.81 9.01
C ASP A 79 3.87 14.21 9.65
N LEU A 80 3.16 14.28 10.78
CA LEU A 80 2.97 15.52 11.57
C LEU A 80 4.15 15.85 12.49
N ALA A 81 4.98 14.85 12.83
CA ALA A 81 6.12 15.02 13.72
C ALA A 81 7.35 15.63 13.04
N TYR A 82 7.36 15.72 11.70
CA TYR A 82 8.38 16.47 10.97
C TYR A 82 8.09 17.98 11.05
N PRO A 83 8.95 18.79 11.69
CA PRO A 83 8.72 20.23 11.87
C PRO A 83 8.63 21.04 10.56
N LYS A 84 8.84 20.41 9.40
CA LYS A 84 8.72 21.02 8.07
C LYS A 84 7.35 20.86 7.41
N ILE A 85 6.49 19.97 7.90
CA ILE A 85 5.14 19.70 7.36
C ILE A 85 4.07 20.54 8.10
N ILE A 86 4.49 21.42 9.01
CA ILE A 86 3.64 22.39 9.71
C ILE A 86 3.57 23.69 8.89
N ALA A 87 3.15 23.57 7.65
CA ALA A 87 2.40 24.60 6.94
C ALA A 87 1.23 23.84 6.31
N ASN A 88 0.00 24.23 6.62
CA ASN A 88 -1.26 23.52 6.34
C ASN A 88 -1.50 23.06 4.87
N ASP A 89 -0.58 23.35 3.95
CA ASP A 89 -0.76 23.20 2.51
C ASP A 89 -0.69 21.72 2.07
N HIS A 90 0.24 20.93 2.63
CA HIS A 90 0.49 19.55 2.17
C HIS A 90 -0.39 18.49 2.86
N PHE A 91 -0.97 18.77 4.03
CA PHE A 91 -1.88 17.82 4.67
C PHE A 91 -3.12 17.54 3.80
N SER A 92 -3.55 18.53 3.02
CA SER A 92 -4.71 18.43 2.12
C SER A 92 -4.51 17.44 0.96
N SER A 93 -3.27 17.07 0.65
CA SER A 93 -2.93 16.02 -0.32
C SER A 93 -2.70 14.66 0.31
N SER A 94 -2.86 14.52 1.64
CA SER A 94 -2.67 13.22 2.30
C SER A 94 -3.81 12.24 2.08
N LEU A 95 -3.49 10.94 2.00
CA LEU A 95 -4.51 9.89 1.91
C LEU A 95 -5.49 9.96 3.08
N SER A 96 -4.97 10.16 4.31
CA SER A 96 -5.81 10.33 5.50
C SER A 96 -6.77 11.51 5.41
N TYR A 97 -6.35 12.66 4.85
CA TYR A 97 -7.25 13.79 4.64
C TYR A 97 -8.37 13.45 3.65
N MET A 98 -8.04 12.78 2.55
CA MET A 98 -9.03 12.34 1.56
C MET A 98 -10.01 11.33 2.14
N VAL A 99 -9.55 10.36 2.94
CA VAL A 99 -10.44 9.42 3.66
C VAL A 99 -11.35 10.16 4.65
N ARG A 100 -10.84 11.16 5.37
CA ARG A 100 -11.67 12.02 6.25
C ARG A 100 -12.74 12.78 5.47
N LYS A 101 -12.44 13.22 4.24
CA LYS A 101 -13.43 13.86 3.35
C LYS A 101 -14.55 12.91 2.94
N LEU A 102 -14.21 11.66 2.60
CA LEU A 102 -15.21 10.64 2.30
C LEU A 102 -16.10 10.34 3.52
N ARG A 103 -15.50 10.25 4.72
CA ARG A 103 -16.25 10.11 5.97
C ARG A 103 -17.23 11.26 6.21
N LEU A 104 -16.81 12.50 5.96
CA LEU A 104 -17.71 13.66 6.08
C LEU A 104 -18.89 13.57 5.10
N ALA A 105 -18.65 13.12 3.86
CA ALA A 105 -19.70 12.91 2.89
C ALA A 105 -20.67 11.79 3.32
N GLU A 106 -20.14 10.68 3.85
CA GLU A 106 -20.93 9.59 4.45
C GLU A 106 -21.80 10.09 5.61
N ASP A 107 -21.23 10.85 6.55
CA ASP A 107 -21.96 11.39 7.70
C ASP A 107 -23.13 12.28 7.25
N GLN A 108 -22.89 13.14 6.26
CA GLN A 108 -23.93 14.02 5.70
C GLN A 108 -25.02 13.23 4.97
N LEU A 109 -24.64 12.22 4.17
CA LEU A 109 -25.60 11.38 3.47
C LEU A 109 -26.43 10.54 4.45
N SER A 110 -25.80 10.02 5.51
CA SER A 110 -26.47 9.26 6.57
C SER A 110 -27.47 10.12 7.36
N GLN A 111 -27.14 11.38 7.62
CA GLN A 111 -28.08 12.33 8.23
C GLN A 111 -29.25 12.64 7.30
N ALA A 112 -28.98 12.86 6.01
CA ALA A 112 -30.03 13.08 5.02
C ALA A 112 -30.97 11.87 4.89
N LEU A 113 -30.42 10.65 4.87
CA LEU A 113 -31.20 9.40 4.82
C LEU A 113 -32.14 9.25 6.01
N LYS A 114 -31.70 9.58 7.22
CA LYS A 114 -32.57 9.57 8.41
C LYS A 114 -33.77 10.50 8.22
N LEU A 115 -33.54 11.72 7.74
CA LEU A 115 -34.61 12.68 7.45
C LEU A 115 -35.53 12.18 6.31
N MET A 116 -34.99 11.55 5.26
CA MET A 116 -35.80 10.96 4.19
C MET A 116 -36.73 9.87 4.74
N GLN A 117 -36.23 8.98 5.61
CA GLN A 117 -37.01 7.92 6.24
C GLN A 117 -38.10 8.49 7.17
N GLU A 118 -37.80 9.54 7.93
CA GLU A 118 -38.79 10.24 8.77
C GLU A 118 -39.90 10.89 7.93
N TYR A 119 -39.54 11.53 6.81
CA TYR A 119 -40.48 12.22 5.92
C TYR A 119 -41.28 11.27 5.01
N TYR A 120 -40.82 10.04 4.81
CA TYR A 120 -41.51 9.03 4.00
C TYR A 120 -42.98 8.84 4.40
N ILE A 121 -43.26 8.86 5.71
CA ILE A 121 -44.61 8.73 6.25
C ILE A 121 -45.23 10.10 6.57
N SER A 122 -44.42 11.04 7.07
CA SER A 122 -44.93 12.27 7.69
C SER A 122 -45.10 13.45 6.72
N ASP A 123 -44.28 13.57 5.67
CA ASP A 123 -44.27 14.74 4.77
C ASP A 123 -43.67 14.39 3.38
N PRO A 124 -44.49 13.85 2.46
CA PRO A 124 -44.01 13.41 1.13
C PRO A 124 -43.42 14.53 0.28
N THR A 125 -43.79 15.79 0.52
CA THR A 125 -43.25 16.94 -0.21
C THR A 125 -41.80 17.18 0.20
N LYS A 126 -41.51 17.20 1.51
CA LYS A 126 -40.13 17.32 2.00
C LYS A 126 -39.27 16.14 1.61
N LEU A 127 -39.82 14.93 1.56
CA LEU A 127 -39.11 13.77 1.02
C LEU A 127 -38.66 14.04 -0.41
N ARG A 128 -39.56 14.49 -1.30
CA ARG A 128 -39.24 14.76 -2.70
C ARG A 128 -38.20 15.87 -2.84
N GLU A 129 -38.30 16.93 -2.04
CA GLU A 129 -37.29 18.00 -2.00
C GLU A 129 -35.91 17.48 -1.60
N LEU A 130 -35.85 16.63 -0.56
CA LEU A 130 -34.60 16.09 -0.06
C LEU A 130 -33.98 15.08 -1.03
N LEU A 131 -34.78 14.18 -1.62
CA LEU A 131 -34.35 13.28 -2.69
C LEU A 131 -33.83 14.08 -3.90
N GLY A 132 -34.57 15.11 -4.33
CA GLY A 132 -34.18 15.98 -5.44
C GLY A 132 -32.89 16.75 -5.16
N ARG A 133 -32.68 17.22 -3.91
CA ARG A 133 -31.44 17.91 -3.51
C ARG A 133 -30.20 17.04 -3.70
N TYR A 134 -30.29 15.76 -3.37
CA TYR A 134 -29.18 14.81 -3.52
C TYR A 134 -29.21 14.04 -4.85
N ASN A 135 -30.17 14.35 -5.72
CA ASN A 135 -30.37 13.70 -7.02
C ASN A 135 -30.64 12.18 -6.93
N PHE A 136 -31.39 11.76 -5.92
CA PHE A 136 -31.84 10.36 -5.79
C PHE A 136 -33.29 10.20 -6.23
N GLN A 137 -33.61 9.04 -6.81
CA GLN A 137 -34.97 8.71 -7.24
C GLN A 137 -35.84 8.27 -6.07
N ASP A 138 -35.26 7.51 -5.15
CA ASP A 138 -35.91 6.97 -3.96
C ASP A 138 -34.90 6.75 -2.82
N ILE A 139 -35.42 6.38 -1.64
CA ILE A 139 -34.62 6.11 -0.44
C ILE A 139 -33.68 4.93 -0.65
N THR A 140 -34.12 3.89 -1.36
CA THR A 140 -33.32 2.68 -1.63
C THR A 140 -32.06 3.01 -2.44
N THR A 141 -32.17 3.88 -3.44
CA THR A 141 -31.03 4.36 -4.24
C THR A 141 -30.06 5.16 -3.38
N ALA A 142 -30.58 6.01 -2.49
CA ALA A 142 -29.77 6.79 -1.57
C ALA A 142 -29.03 5.89 -0.53
N GLU A 143 -29.69 4.84 -0.03
CA GLU A 143 -29.10 3.84 0.86
C GLU A 143 -27.97 3.07 0.16
N ALA A 144 -28.24 2.56 -1.05
CA ALA A 144 -27.23 1.88 -1.86
C ALA A 144 -26.02 2.78 -2.16
N ALA A 145 -26.25 4.07 -2.45
CA ALA A 145 -25.17 5.03 -2.66
C ALA A 145 -24.34 5.26 -1.38
N ARG A 146 -24.99 5.31 -0.21
CA ARG A 146 -24.29 5.43 1.08
C ARG A 146 -23.45 4.19 1.38
N ASP A 147 -24.02 3.01 1.20
CA ASP A 147 -23.32 1.75 1.49
C ASP A 147 -22.12 1.57 0.56
N GLN A 148 -22.25 1.91 -0.72
CA GLN A 148 -21.14 1.89 -1.66
C GLN A 148 -20.06 2.94 -1.32
N LEU A 149 -20.44 4.13 -0.84
CA LEU A 149 -19.48 5.13 -0.35
C LEU A 149 -18.69 4.61 0.85
N VAL A 150 -19.37 3.90 1.78
CA VAL A 150 -18.73 3.25 2.93
C VAL A 150 -17.71 2.22 2.47
N LEU A 151 -18.08 1.34 1.54
CA LEU A 151 -17.18 0.31 1.00
C LEU A 151 -15.91 0.93 0.40
N TYR A 152 -16.04 1.96 -0.44
CA TYR A 152 -14.87 2.65 -0.99
C TYR A 152 -14.05 3.36 0.07
N ARG A 153 -14.69 4.03 1.03
CA ARG A 153 -13.98 4.69 2.15
C ARG A 153 -13.14 3.69 2.93
N GLU A 154 -13.71 2.53 3.26
CA GLU A 154 -13.04 1.50 4.05
C GLU A 154 -11.87 0.88 3.30
N LEU A 155 -12.05 0.57 2.01
CA LEU A 155 -10.98 0.12 1.12
C LEU A 155 -9.75 1.04 1.19
N PHE A 156 -9.94 2.35 1.02
CA PHE A 156 -8.82 3.31 1.05
C PHE A 156 -8.29 3.57 2.47
N ALA A 157 -9.12 3.38 3.51
CA ALA A 157 -8.68 3.52 4.89
C ALA A 157 -7.72 2.40 5.32
N GLU A 158 -7.86 1.20 4.76
CA GLU A 158 -6.98 0.05 5.02
C GLU A 158 -5.55 0.25 4.51
N ASP A 159 -5.36 1.08 3.47
CA ASP A 159 -4.03 1.35 2.91
C ASP A 159 -3.21 2.32 3.76
N ILE A 160 -3.85 3.21 4.54
CA ILE A 160 -3.16 4.17 5.43
C ILE A 160 -2.11 3.47 6.32
N PRO A 161 -2.46 2.44 7.13
CA PRO A 161 -1.47 1.75 7.97
C PRO A 161 -0.41 0.98 7.17
N VAL A 162 -0.71 0.54 5.94
CA VAL A 162 0.26 -0.19 5.11
C VAL A 162 1.34 0.77 4.62
N PHE A 163 0.94 1.86 3.99
CA PHE A 163 1.87 2.87 3.50
C PHE A 163 2.61 3.57 4.65
N SER A 164 1.96 3.80 5.79
CA SER A 164 2.61 4.36 6.99
C SER A 164 3.75 3.46 7.52
N ARG A 165 3.51 2.15 7.64
CA ARG A 165 4.55 1.20 8.06
C ARG A 165 5.68 1.11 7.03
N PHE A 166 5.35 1.18 5.74
CA PHE A 166 6.35 1.21 4.69
C PHE A 166 7.18 2.50 4.75
N SER A 167 6.56 3.66 4.91
CA SER A 167 7.23 4.96 5.11
C SER A 167 8.21 4.94 6.27
N THR A 168 7.79 4.42 7.42
CA THR A 168 8.65 4.29 8.61
C THR A 168 9.88 3.41 8.35
N TRP A 169 9.71 2.34 7.59
CA TRP A 169 10.81 1.48 7.18
C TRP A 169 11.72 2.18 6.17
N LEU A 170 11.12 2.83 5.15
CA LEU A 170 11.82 3.53 4.07
C LEU A 170 12.76 4.61 4.59
N GLU A 171 12.40 5.31 5.68
CA GLU A 171 13.29 6.29 6.33
C GLU A 171 14.66 5.71 6.67
N LYS A 172 14.69 4.46 7.09
CA LYS A 172 15.90 3.74 7.51
C LYS A 172 16.69 3.19 6.33
N VAL A 173 16.15 3.27 5.12
CA VAL A 173 16.82 2.81 3.90
C VAL A 173 17.58 4.00 3.28
N PRO A 174 18.91 3.95 3.15
CA PRO A 174 19.66 5.02 2.50
C PRO A 174 19.32 5.09 1.01
N GLY A 175 19.08 6.30 0.51
CA GLY A 175 18.96 6.59 -0.91
C GLY A 175 20.28 7.05 -1.50
N GLN A 176 20.23 7.87 -2.54
CA GLN A 176 21.44 8.41 -3.18
C GLN A 176 22.03 9.57 -2.36
N THR A 177 21.18 10.48 -1.93
CA THR A 177 21.52 11.74 -1.26
C THR A 177 20.94 11.81 0.16
N GLN A 178 20.11 10.84 0.54
CA GLN A 178 19.55 10.74 1.88
C GLN A 178 20.06 9.48 2.62
N PRO A 179 20.54 9.57 3.88
CA PRO A 179 20.72 10.80 4.65
C PRO A 179 21.72 11.74 3.98
N HIS A 180 21.59 13.04 4.25
CA HIS A 180 22.46 14.06 3.65
C HIS A 180 23.91 13.84 4.07
N VAL A 181 24.73 13.41 3.11
CA VAL A 181 26.17 13.21 3.25
C VAL A 181 26.90 13.86 2.08
N ASN A 182 28.15 14.23 2.29
CA ASN A 182 28.98 14.82 1.24
C ASN A 182 29.45 13.77 0.19
N ASP A 183 29.41 12.48 0.53
CA ASP A 183 29.83 11.38 -0.34
C ASP A 183 28.69 10.40 -0.60
N MET A 184 28.08 10.51 -1.78
CA MET A 184 27.04 9.61 -2.29
C MET A 184 27.47 8.14 -2.27
N THR A 185 28.76 7.86 -2.49
CA THR A 185 29.28 6.48 -2.53
C THR A 185 29.04 5.78 -1.20
N LYS A 186 29.17 6.51 -0.08
CA LYS A 186 28.90 5.98 1.25
C LYS A 186 27.44 5.54 1.40
N ASN A 187 26.49 6.37 0.96
CA ASN A 187 25.07 6.01 1.00
C ASN A 187 24.76 4.80 0.11
N LEU A 188 25.29 4.78 -1.12
CA LEU A 188 25.07 3.66 -2.04
C LEU A 188 25.69 2.36 -1.52
N LEU A 189 26.83 2.43 -0.84
CA LEU A 189 27.45 1.27 -0.21
C LEU A 189 26.58 0.76 0.95
N GLN A 190 26.08 1.66 1.80
CA GLN A 190 25.14 1.28 2.86
C GLN A 190 23.83 0.71 2.31
N LEU A 191 23.33 1.25 1.20
CA LEU A 191 22.16 0.70 0.48
C LEU A 191 22.44 -0.72 0.01
N SER A 192 23.64 -0.97 -0.53
CA SER A 192 24.02 -2.32 -0.98
C SER A 192 23.98 -3.32 0.17
N TRP A 193 24.44 -2.97 1.38
CA TRP A 193 24.33 -3.84 2.54
C TRP A 193 22.90 -4.02 3.02
N LYS A 194 22.13 -2.92 3.01
CA LYS A 194 20.75 -2.91 3.50
C LYS A 194 19.82 -3.82 2.68
N ILE A 195 20.03 -3.87 1.36
CA ILE A 195 19.31 -4.78 0.46
C ILE A 195 19.58 -6.24 0.83
N GLU A 196 20.78 -6.57 1.29
CA GLU A 196 21.18 -7.92 1.72
C GLU A 196 20.95 -8.15 3.22
N GLY A 197 20.09 -7.34 3.85
CA GLY A 197 19.69 -7.50 5.26
C GLY A 197 20.71 -7.01 6.29
N ALA A 198 21.84 -6.44 5.87
CA ALA A 198 22.93 -6.07 6.74
C ALA A 198 23.03 -4.56 7.00
N THR A 199 23.78 -4.22 8.04
CA THR A 199 24.12 -2.87 8.47
C THR A 199 25.60 -2.77 8.86
N GLU A 200 26.06 -1.57 9.17
CA GLU A 200 27.43 -1.36 9.63
C GLU A 200 27.74 -2.09 10.96
N ALA A 201 26.72 -2.39 11.77
CA ALA A 201 26.88 -3.15 13.01
C ALA A 201 27.13 -4.64 12.79
N ASP A 202 26.87 -5.16 11.58
CA ASP A 202 26.97 -6.58 11.24
C ASP A 202 28.37 -6.97 10.74
N PHE A 203 29.31 -6.02 10.76
CA PHE A 203 30.72 -6.30 10.50
C PHE A 203 31.37 -7.02 11.69
N THR A 204 32.01 -8.16 11.41
CA THR A 204 32.89 -8.83 12.37
C THR A 204 34.18 -8.03 12.59
N LYS A 205 34.92 -8.39 13.64
CA LYS A 205 36.25 -7.81 13.92
C LYS A 205 37.23 -8.00 12.76
N ASP A 206 37.02 -9.05 11.94
CA ASP A 206 37.85 -9.39 10.78
C ASP A 206 37.33 -8.75 9.48
N HIS A 207 36.47 -7.72 9.59
CA HIS A 207 35.89 -7.01 8.45
C HIS A 207 35.10 -7.90 7.48
N LYS A 208 34.42 -8.93 8.00
CA LYS A 208 33.43 -9.70 7.25
C LYS A 208 32.02 -9.19 7.58
N LEU A 209 31.18 -9.03 6.57
CA LEU A 209 29.77 -8.66 6.76
C LEU A 209 28.95 -9.93 6.95
N LYS A 210 28.15 -9.97 8.01
CA LYS A 210 27.10 -10.97 8.18
C LYS A 210 25.86 -10.54 7.41
N VAL A 211 25.36 -11.43 6.56
CA VAL A 211 24.19 -11.20 5.71
C VAL A 211 23.23 -12.39 5.80
N ASP A 212 21.95 -12.08 5.68
CA ASP A 212 20.88 -13.06 5.56
C ASP A 212 20.61 -13.30 4.07
N THR A 213 20.75 -14.56 3.63
CA THR A 213 20.57 -14.95 2.22
C THR A 213 19.17 -14.67 1.69
N ASP A 214 18.15 -14.59 2.56
CA ASP A 214 16.76 -14.33 2.15
C ASP A 214 16.40 -12.84 2.18
N ALA A 215 17.25 -11.99 2.76
CA ALA A 215 16.93 -10.58 2.99
C ALA A 215 16.74 -9.78 1.71
N ARG A 216 17.43 -10.14 0.62
CA ARG A 216 17.20 -9.54 -0.70
C ARG A 216 15.78 -9.81 -1.19
N ASN A 217 15.33 -11.05 -1.08
CA ASN A 217 13.98 -11.44 -1.48
C ASN A 217 12.94 -10.74 -0.59
N ALA A 218 13.16 -10.71 0.73
CA ALA A 218 12.30 -9.98 1.65
C ALA A 218 12.24 -8.46 1.34
N THR A 219 13.35 -7.87 0.93
CA THR A 219 13.40 -6.46 0.49
C THR A 219 12.62 -6.26 -0.80
N LEU A 220 12.81 -7.14 -1.79
CA LEU A 220 12.07 -7.11 -3.05
C LEU A 220 10.56 -7.26 -2.83
N GLU A 221 10.15 -8.28 -2.07
CA GLU A 221 8.74 -8.54 -1.72
C GLU A 221 8.11 -7.32 -1.04
N ARG A 222 8.82 -6.69 -0.12
CA ARG A 222 8.31 -5.49 0.56
C ARG A 222 8.06 -4.32 -0.41
N PHE A 223 8.91 -4.12 -1.42
CA PHE A 223 8.65 -3.12 -2.45
C PHE A 223 7.52 -3.56 -3.39
N GLN A 224 7.47 -4.83 -3.78
CA GLN A 224 6.43 -5.40 -4.63
C GLN A 224 5.03 -5.31 -4.01
N ASP A 225 4.91 -5.60 -2.71
CA ASP A 225 3.64 -5.52 -1.98
C ASP A 225 3.05 -4.12 -2.02
N VAL A 226 3.89 -3.09 -1.86
CA VAL A 226 3.44 -1.69 -1.87
C VAL A 226 3.23 -1.19 -3.29
N ASP A 227 4.03 -1.64 -4.26
CA ASP A 227 3.84 -1.36 -5.69
C ASP A 227 2.48 -1.91 -6.16
N PHE A 228 2.19 -3.18 -5.84
CA PHE A 228 0.92 -3.83 -6.15
C PHE A 228 -0.27 -3.10 -5.50
N ARG A 229 -0.13 -2.70 -4.23
CA ARG A 229 -1.16 -1.90 -3.56
C ARG A 229 -1.35 -0.54 -4.19
N ALA A 230 -0.28 0.11 -4.63
CA ALA A 230 -0.39 1.40 -5.31
C ALA A 230 -1.15 1.28 -6.63
N ASP A 231 -0.83 0.29 -7.47
CA ASP A 231 -1.54 0.04 -8.72
C ASP A 231 -3.02 -0.35 -8.49
N SER A 232 -3.28 -1.29 -7.57
CA SER A 232 -4.64 -1.70 -7.20
C SER A 232 -5.45 -0.53 -6.64
N GLY A 233 -4.87 0.26 -5.74
CA GLY A 233 -5.50 1.44 -5.15
C GLY A 233 -5.83 2.51 -6.19
N ARG A 234 -4.93 2.72 -7.16
CA ARG A 234 -5.17 3.60 -8.29
C ARG A 234 -6.35 3.14 -9.13
N ALA A 235 -6.40 1.86 -9.51
CA ALA A 235 -7.50 1.29 -10.29
C ALA A 235 -8.84 1.43 -9.54
N ALA A 236 -8.86 1.14 -8.24
CA ALA A 236 -10.02 1.32 -7.38
C ALA A 236 -10.45 2.80 -7.30
N ALA A 237 -9.51 3.74 -7.20
CA ALA A 237 -9.81 5.17 -7.16
C ALA A 237 -10.42 5.69 -8.46
N ILE A 238 -9.98 5.16 -9.62
CA ILE A 238 -10.58 5.46 -10.93
C ILE A 238 -12.03 4.97 -10.97
N ALA A 239 -12.27 3.71 -10.60
CA ALA A 239 -13.62 3.13 -10.57
C ALA A 239 -14.54 3.88 -9.58
N ALA A 240 -14.04 4.22 -8.40
CA ALA A 240 -14.77 4.99 -7.40
C ALA A 240 -15.09 6.42 -7.88
N ALA A 241 -14.17 7.06 -8.61
CA ALA A 241 -14.42 8.38 -9.20
C ALA A 241 -15.53 8.32 -10.25
N GLN A 242 -15.49 7.35 -11.17
CA GLN A 242 -16.54 7.15 -12.18
C GLN A 242 -17.89 6.89 -11.53
N TRP A 243 -17.93 5.96 -10.57
CA TRP A 243 -19.12 5.68 -9.79
C TRP A 243 -19.65 6.94 -9.07
N GLY A 244 -18.77 7.74 -8.47
CA GLY A 244 -19.14 8.98 -7.79
C GLY A 244 -19.71 10.04 -8.73
N GLU A 245 -19.27 10.10 -9.99
CA GLU A 245 -19.82 11.02 -11.00
C GLU A 245 -21.23 10.64 -11.42
N GLU A 246 -21.50 9.34 -11.51
CA GLU A 246 -22.79 8.81 -11.91
C GLU A 246 -23.81 8.82 -10.77
N ASN A 247 -23.37 8.57 -9.53
CA ASN A 247 -24.26 8.27 -8.41
C ASN A 247 -24.26 9.33 -7.30
N LEU A 248 -23.27 10.24 -7.25
CA LEU A 248 -23.12 11.25 -6.20
C LEU A 248 -22.81 12.63 -6.80
N THR A 249 -23.72 13.13 -7.63
CA THR A 249 -23.59 14.41 -8.34
C THR A 249 -23.70 15.64 -7.41
N TYR A 250 -24.22 15.45 -6.19
CA TYR A 250 -24.31 16.50 -5.18
C TYR A 250 -22.94 16.87 -4.59
N GLN A 251 -22.72 18.17 -4.35
CA GLN A 251 -21.51 18.67 -3.70
C GLN A 251 -21.69 18.71 -2.18
N PHE A 252 -20.83 17.99 -1.46
CA PHE A 252 -20.87 17.90 0.00
C PHE A 252 -20.16 19.10 0.62
N LYS A 253 -20.68 19.59 1.75
CA LYS A 253 -20.14 20.82 2.35
C LYS A 253 -18.98 20.51 3.28
N GLN A 254 -17.86 21.23 3.16
CA GLN A 254 -16.83 21.25 4.19
C GLN A 254 -16.81 22.63 4.88
N TYR A 255 -17.25 22.66 6.14
CA TYR A 255 -17.39 23.91 6.93
C TYR A 255 -18.17 24.99 6.14
N ALA A 256 -18.11 26.25 6.54
CA ALA A 256 -18.99 27.30 6.02
C ALA A 256 -18.82 27.63 4.52
N HIS A 257 -17.74 27.22 3.83
CA HIS A 257 -17.41 27.79 2.51
C HIS A 257 -16.79 26.87 1.45
N ASN A 258 -16.52 25.58 1.69
CA ASN A 258 -15.86 24.72 0.68
C ASN A 258 -16.70 23.49 0.33
N ASP A 259 -17.57 23.61 -0.66
CA ASP A 259 -18.27 22.47 -1.25
C ASP A 259 -17.29 21.60 -2.04
N PHE A 260 -17.45 20.27 -2.01
CA PHE A 260 -16.61 19.34 -2.75
C PHE A 260 -17.43 18.16 -3.31
N PRO A 261 -17.25 17.80 -4.59
CA PRO A 261 -17.82 16.58 -5.14
C PRO A 261 -17.01 15.35 -4.71
N VAL A 262 -17.69 14.25 -4.37
CA VAL A 262 -17.05 12.99 -3.93
C VAL A 262 -16.10 12.44 -5.00
N ALA A 263 -16.50 12.49 -6.27
CA ALA A 263 -15.66 12.08 -7.39
C ALA A 263 -14.31 12.83 -7.43
N ALA A 264 -14.27 14.13 -7.10
CA ALA A 264 -13.01 14.86 -7.08
C ALA A 264 -12.09 14.41 -5.93
N VAL A 265 -12.63 13.90 -4.83
CA VAL A 265 -11.84 13.30 -3.75
C VAL A 265 -11.19 12.00 -4.26
N PHE A 266 -11.96 11.13 -4.92
CA PHE A 266 -11.41 9.90 -5.51
C PHE A 266 -10.36 10.18 -6.60
N ARG A 267 -10.57 11.19 -7.46
CA ARG A 267 -9.55 11.61 -8.45
C ARG A 267 -8.27 12.13 -7.79
N LYS A 268 -8.36 12.76 -6.61
CA LYS A 268 -7.17 13.12 -5.83
C LYS A 268 -6.49 11.88 -5.25
N MET A 269 -7.25 10.89 -4.79
CA MET A 269 -6.70 9.61 -4.33
C MET A 269 -5.99 8.85 -5.46
N GLN A 270 -6.54 8.85 -6.67
CA GLN A 270 -5.87 8.30 -7.86
C GLN A 270 -4.48 8.93 -8.03
N LYS A 271 -4.41 10.26 -8.06
CA LYS A 271 -3.13 10.99 -8.18
C LYS A 271 -2.18 10.65 -7.04
N TRP A 272 -2.70 10.45 -5.83
CA TRP A 272 -1.89 10.06 -4.69
C TRP A 272 -1.23 8.70 -4.92
N TYR A 273 -1.98 7.69 -5.39
CA TYR A 273 -1.43 6.39 -5.74
C TYR A 273 -0.41 6.46 -6.90
N ASP A 274 -0.70 7.26 -7.94
CA ASP A 274 0.23 7.50 -9.06
C ASP A 274 1.59 8.03 -8.57
N CYS A 275 1.62 8.86 -7.52
CA CYS A 275 2.87 9.37 -6.95
C CYS A 275 3.78 8.26 -6.44
N TRP A 276 3.19 7.23 -5.82
CA TRP A 276 3.93 6.14 -5.18
C TRP A 276 4.34 5.07 -6.19
N GLU A 277 3.45 4.71 -7.12
CA GLU A 277 3.64 3.62 -8.09
C GLU A 277 4.92 3.80 -8.93
N ALA A 278 5.13 4.98 -9.53
CA ALA A 278 6.22 5.19 -10.48
C ALA A 278 7.63 4.88 -9.92
N PRO A 279 8.05 5.43 -8.77
CA PRO A 279 9.34 5.08 -8.18
C PRO A 279 9.38 3.65 -7.62
N LEU A 280 8.28 3.11 -7.08
CA LEU A 280 8.21 1.73 -6.57
C LEU A 280 8.47 0.72 -7.69
N SER A 281 7.73 0.83 -8.80
CA SER A 281 7.87 -0.05 -9.96
C SER A 281 9.30 -0.04 -10.53
N THR A 282 9.94 1.13 -10.53
CA THR A 282 11.34 1.24 -10.95
C THR A 282 12.27 0.49 -10.00
N ILE A 283 12.11 0.62 -8.68
CA ILE A 283 12.92 -0.10 -7.69
C ILE A 283 12.73 -1.61 -7.86
N VAL A 284 11.47 -2.08 -7.93
CA VAL A 284 11.13 -3.50 -8.14
C VAL A 284 11.80 -4.03 -9.40
N SER A 285 11.69 -3.31 -10.52
CA SER A 285 12.29 -3.73 -11.79
C SER A 285 13.81 -3.83 -11.71
N VAL A 286 14.48 -2.88 -11.04
CA VAL A 286 15.95 -2.89 -10.90
C VAL A 286 16.40 -4.00 -9.95
N LEU A 287 15.73 -4.17 -8.80
CA LEU A 287 16.02 -5.23 -7.83
C LEU A 287 15.89 -6.62 -8.46
N ALA A 288 14.80 -6.87 -9.20
CA ALA A 288 14.51 -8.17 -9.78
C ALA A 288 15.37 -8.51 -11.01
N ASN A 289 15.77 -7.51 -11.82
CA ASN A 289 16.31 -7.78 -13.16
C ASN A 289 17.72 -7.23 -13.43
N ARG A 290 18.26 -6.37 -12.55
CA ARG A 290 19.53 -5.66 -12.85
C ARG A 290 20.60 -5.80 -11.78
N LEU A 291 20.25 -6.25 -10.58
CA LEU A 291 21.25 -6.64 -9.58
C LEU A 291 21.83 -7.99 -9.97
N GLY A 292 23.16 -8.03 -10.10
CA GLY A 292 23.92 -9.24 -10.26
C GLY A 292 23.86 -10.15 -9.03
N PRO A 293 24.41 -11.36 -9.14
CA PRO A 293 24.44 -12.30 -8.03
C PRO A 293 25.23 -11.70 -6.87
N PHE A 294 24.75 -11.97 -5.66
CA PHE A 294 25.52 -11.70 -4.46
C PHE A 294 26.71 -12.67 -4.39
N PRO A 295 27.89 -12.28 -3.88
CA PRO A 295 29.01 -13.20 -3.71
C PRO A 295 28.59 -14.36 -2.80
N ILE A 296 28.77 -15.58 -3.27
CA ILE A 296 28.55 -16.79 -2.47
C ILE A 296 29.92 -17.17 -1.90
N TRP A 297 30.07 -17.07 -0.58
CA TRP A 297 31.27 -17.56 0.12
C TRP A 297 30.92 -18.94 0.68
N GLU A 298 31.38 -20.01 0.04
CA GLU A 298 31.32 -21.35 0.62
C GLU A 298 32.24 -21.36 1.84
N ARG A 299 31.72 -21.79 3.01
CA ARG A 299 32.61 -22.20 4.09
C ARG A 299 33.40 -23.39 3.58
N GLU A 300 34.69 -23.22 3.35
CA GLU A 300 35.61 -24.35 3.43
C GLU A 300 35.55 -24.81 4.90
N ASP A 301 34.73 -25.84 5.14
CA ASP A 301 34.64 -26.56 6.41
C ASP A 301 35.97 -27.26 6.76
#